data_AF-N1UFQ1-F1
#
_entry.id   AF-N1UFQ1-F1
#
_cell.length_a   1.000
_cell.length_b   1.000
_cell.length_c   1.000
_cell.angle_alpha   90.00
_cell.angle_beta   90.00
_cell.angle_gamma   90.00
#
_symmetry.space_group_name_H-M   'P 1'
#
loop_
_entity.id
_entity.type
_entity.pdbx_description
1 polymer ?
#
loop_
_entity_poly.entity_id
_entity_poly.type
_entity_poly.pdbx_seq_one_letter_code
_entity_poly.pdbx_strand_id
1 'polypeptide(L)' 'MKGIDLLKKGYTCYGVSKKFGVSKQSVMRWRDRYESEGIEGVNRYLFYRDQ' A
#
# COMPACT_ATOMS: atom_id res chain seq x y z
N MET A 1 -0.93 0.69 8.75
CA MET A 1 -0.16 -0.28 7.93
C MET A 1 1.18 0.35 7.58
N LYS A 2 2.31 -0.34 7.85
CA LYS A 2 3.67 0.23 7.72
C LYS A 2 4.00 0.79 6.33
N GLY A 3 3.42 0.25 5.26
CA GLY A 3 3.59 0.73 3.88
C GLY A 3 2.96 2.12 3.64
N ILE A 4 1.71 2.32 4.06
CA ILE A 4 1.01 3.61 3.98
C ILE A 4 1.74 4.68 4.80
N ASP A 5 2.24 4.33 5.99
CA ASP A 5 2.96 5.28 6.85
C ASP A 5 4.24 5.81 6.19
N LEU A 6 4.91 5.00 5.37
CA LEU A 6 6.09 5.42 4.60
C LEU A 6 5.71 6.30 3.42
N LEU A 7 4.61 6.02 2.72
CA LEU A 7 4.09 6.90 1.67
C LEU A 7 3.76 8.28 2.25
N LYS A 8 3.14 8.35 3.43
CA LYS A 8 2.84 9.62 4.14
C LYS A 8 4.11 10.39 4.54
N LYS A 9 5.24 9.69 4.73
CA LYS A 9 6.56 10.28 4.99
C LYS A 9 7.32 10.70 3.71
N GLY A 10 6.68 10.62 2.54
CA GLY A 10 7.27 11.04 1.27
C GLY A 10 8.06 9.95 0.54
N TYR A 11 8.03 8.69 1.01
CA TYR A 11 8.65 7.60 0.26
C TYR A 11 7.90 7.37 -1.05
N THR A 12 8.65 7.06 -2.11
CA THR A 12 8.05 6.69 -3.39
C THR A 12 7.45 5.28 -3.34
N CYS A 13 6.48 4.99 -4.21
CA CYS A 13 5.95 3.63 -4.34
C CYS A 13 7.03 2.60 -4.67
N TYR A 14 8.09 3.02 -5.39
CA TYR A 14 9.24 2.16 -5.67
C TYR A 14 10.05 1.84 -4.40
N GLY A 15 10.35 2.86 -3.57
CA GLY A 15 11.07 2.65 -2.31
C GLY A 15 10.32 1.74 -1.34
N VAL A 16 9.00 1.92 -1.25
CA VAL A 16 8.14 1.04 -0.45
C VAL A 16 8.10 -0.38 -1.06
N SER A 17 7.96 -0.51 -2.38
CA SER A 17 7.99 -1.81 -3.07
C SER A 17 9.27 -2.61 -2.75
N LYS A 18 10.44 -1.98 -2.86
CA LYS A 18 11.73 -2.60 -2.50
C LYS A 18 11.80 -2.99 -1.02
N LYS A 19 11.28 -2.15 -0.13
CA LYS A 19 11.34 -2.39 1.33
C LYS A 19 10.47 -3.57 1.79
N PHE A 20 9.34 -3.82 1.13
CA PHE A 20 8.41 -4.89 1.50
C PHE A 20 8.45 -6.11 0.58
N GLY A 21 9.31 -6.11 -0.45
CA GLY A 21 9.39 -7.23 -1.40
C GLY A 21 8.13 -7.43 -2.23
N VAL A 22 7.29 -6.39 -2.40
CA VAL A 22 6.05 -6.44 -3.19
C VAL A 22 6.21 -5.68 -4.49
N SER A 23 5.36 -5.96 -5.49
CA SER A 23 5.40 -5.21 -6.75
C SER A 23 5.04 -3.72 -6.55
N LYS A 24 5.63 -2.83 -7.35
CA LYS A 24 5.28 -1.40 -7.37
C LYS A 24 3.78 -1.19 -7.62
N GLN A 25 3.16 -1.97 -8.50
CA GLN A 25 1.71 -1.85 -8.75
C GLN A 25 0.88 -2.19 -7.50
N SER A 26 1.35 -3.11 -6.65
CA SER A 26 0.67 -3.42 -5.39
C SER A 26 0.67 -2.22 -4.46
N VAL A 27 1.80 -1.52 -4.35
CA VAL A 27 1.91 -0.29 -3.55
C VAL A 27 1.06 0.85 -4.12
N MET A 28 0.99 0.98 -5.45
CA MET A 28 0.09 1.96 -6.08
C MET A 28 -1.37 1.69 -5.70
N ARG A 29 -1.83 0.43 -5.79
CA ARG A 29 -3.18 0.06 -5.36
C ARG A 29 -3.42 0.31 -3.87
N TRP A 30 -2.42 0.11 -3.01
CA TRP A 30 -2.54 0.47 -1.60
C TRP A 30 -2.80 1.96 -1.41
N ARG A 31 -2.04 2.80 -2.12
CA ARG A 31 -2.22 4.26 -2.09
C ARG A 31 -3.60 4.65 -2.60
N ASP A 32 -3.99 4.16 -3.78
CA ASP A 32 -5.26 4.54 -4.40
C ASP A 32 -6.46 4.14 -3.52
N ARG A 33 -6.40 2.96 -2.87
CA ARG A 33 -7.40 2.53 -1.87
C ARG A 33 -7.39 3.37 -0.61
N TYR A 34 -6.21 3.76 -0.13
CA TYR A 34 -6.09 4.63 1.04
C TYR A 34 -6.69 6.02 0.78
N GLU A 35 -6.46 6.59 -0.40
CA GLU A 35 -7.02 7.88 -0.81
C GLU A 35 -8.54 7.84 -0.96
N SER A 36 -9.09 6.73 -1.47
CA SER A 36 -10.53 6.57 -1.68
C SER A 36 -11.31 6.16 -0.43
N GLU A 37 -10.75 5.30 0.42
CA GLU A 37 -11.49 4.56 1.46
C GLU A 37 -10.78 4.56 2.82
N GLY A 38 -9.64 5.24 2.94
CA GLY A 38 -8.81 5.20 4.14
C GLY A 38 -8.15 3.83 4.37
N ILE A 39 -7.74 3.57 5.61
CA ILE A 39 -7.00 2.34 5.96
C ILE A 39 -7.84 1.07 5.72
N GLU A 40 -9.16 1.16 5.88
CA GLU A 40 -10.08 0.04 5.69
C GLU A 40 -10.10 -0.48 4.26
N GLY A 41 -10.05 0.40 3.25
CA GLY A 41 -9.95 -0.01 1.85
C GLY A 41 -8.68 -0.81 1.56
N VAL A 42 -7.59 -0.47 2.25
CA VAL A 42 -6.32 -1.18 2.08
C VAL A 42 -6.32 -2.53 2.81
N ASN A 43 -6.89 -2.60 4.02
CA ASN A 43 -7.04 -3.85 4.76
C ASN A 43 -7.90 -4.85 3.98
N ARG A 44 -9.02 -4.40 3.42
CA ARG A 44 -9.89 -5.22 2.55
C ARG A 44 -9.14 -5.76 1.34
N TYR A 45 -8.36 -4.90 0.68
CA TYR A 45 -7.56 -5.30 -0.48
C TYR A 45 -6.55 -6.40 -0.18
N LEU A 46 -5.85 -6.28 0.95
CA LEU A 46 -4.86 -7.27 1.37
C LEU A 46 -5.52 -8.58 1.80
N PHE A 47 -6.61 -8.50 2.57
CA PHE A 47 -7.36 -9.68 2.99
C PHE A 47 -7.77 -10.57 1.81
N TYR A 48 -8.29 -9.99 0.73
CA TYR A 48 -8.68 -10.75 -0.48
C TYR A 48 -7.50 -11.26 -1.32
N ARG A 49 -6.28 -10.76 -1.10
CA ARG A 49 -5.09 -11.19 -1.84
C ARG A 49 -4.37 -12.37 -1.20
N ASP A 50 -4.52 -12.54 0.11
CA ASP A 50 -3.89 -13.62 0.89
C ASP A 50 -4.76 -14.88 0.92
N GLN A 51 -5.84 -14.92 0.14
CA GLN A 51 -6.75 -16.04 -0.06
C GLN A 51 -6.47 -16.73 -1.40
#